data_AF-A0A7S0FTH8-F1
#
_entry.id   AF-A0A7S0FTH8-F1
#
_cell.length_a   1.000
_cell.length_b   1.000
_cell.length_c   1.000
_cell.angle_alpha   90.00
_cell.angle_beta   90.00
_cell.angle_gamma   90.00
#
_symmetry.space_group_name_H-M   'P 1'
#
loop_
_entity.id
_entity.type
_entity.pdbx_description
1 polymer ?
#
loop_
_entity_poly.entity_id
_entity_poly.type
_entity_poly.pdbx_seq_one_letter_code
_entity_poly.pdbx_strand_id
1 'polypeptide(L)'
;ETFGQSGNNFTGTAIGKEFAEYWPCAIYMKDEANRTAVVRIFQTPGNDETDWASQGIPRFLTDYPMSSIMLFHGPYKSDQHLPNAFRHHVGLQDALFPEQWK
;
A
#
# COMPACT_ATOMS: atom_id res chain seq x y z
N GLU A 1 16.70 11.41 18.65
CA GLU A 1 15.58 12.28 18.23
C GLU A 1 14.70 11.46 17.29
N THR A 2 13.42 11.32 17.59
CA THR A 2 12.46 10.71 16.67
C THR A 2 12.03 11.79 15.69
N PHE A 3 12.33 11.65 14.40
CA PHE A 3 11.81 12.54 13.35
C PHE A 3 10.33 12.24 13.13
N GLY A 4 9.50 12.64 14.10
CA GLY A 4 8.05 12.66 14.00
C GLY A 4 7.63 13.98 13.36
N GLN A 5 7.06 13.94 12.16
CA GLN A 5 6.48 15.11 11.50
C GLN A 5 4.98 14.91 11.30
N SER A 6 4.20 15.99 11.29
CA SER A 6 2.79 15.89 10.93
C SER A 6 2.62 15.45 9.47
N GLY A 7 1.81 14.42 9.29
CA GLY A 7 1.43 13.76 8.04
C GLY A 7 0.32 14.48 7.28
N ASN A 8 -0.30 15.50 7.87
CA ASN A 8 -1.47 16.20 7.29
C ASN A 8 -1.22 16.79 5.89
N ASN A 9 0.03 17.18 5.61
CA ASN A 9 0.41 17.76 4.32
C ASN A 9 0.72 16.71 3.25
N PHE A 10 0.81 15.42 3.62
CA PHE A 10 1.08 14.31 2.71
C PHE A 10 -0.22 13.65 2.25
N THR A 11 -1.19 14.48 1.88
CA THR A 11 -2.47 14.04 1.34
C THR A 11 -2.35 13.77 -0.15
N GLY A 12 -2.56 12.51 -0.55
CA GLY A 12 -2.65 12.15 -1.96
C GLY A 12 -3.95 12.69 -2.55
N THR A 13 -3.96 13.93 -3.03
CA THR A 13 -5.08 14.42 -3.84
C THR A 13 -4.86 13.91 -5.25
N ALA A 14 -5.71 13.00 -5.72
CA ALA A 14 -5.75 12.58 -7.12
C ALA A 14 -6.24 13.76 -7.99
N ILE A 15 -5.39 14.77 -8.17
CA ILE A 15 -5.59 15.82 -9.15
C ILE A 15 -4.92 15.33 -10.43
N GLY A 16 -5.68 15.30 -11.51
CA GLY A 16 -5.41 14.58 -12.76
C GLY A 16 -3.94 14.47 -13.19
N LYS A 17 -3.57 13.25 -13.61
CA LYS A 17 -2.41 12.95 -14.47
C LYS A 17 -0.99 13.16 -13.92
N GLU A 18 -0.79 13.20 -12.61
CA GLU A 18 0.55 12.99 -12.04
C GLU A 18 0.57 11.75 -11.15
N PHE A 19 1.56 10.89 -11.37
CA PHE A 19 1.74 9.65 -10.63
C PHE A 19 1.98 10.00 -9.16
N ALA A 20 0.96 9.86 -8.30
CA ALA A 20 1.16 9.95 -6.87
C ALA A 20 2.20 8.89 -6.47
N GLU A 21 3.35 9.33 -5.96
CA GLU A 21 4.39 8.43 -5.50
C GLU A 21 3.98 7.83 -4.16
N TYR A 22 3.79 6.51 -4.12
CA TYR A 22 3.44 5.79 -2.91
C TYR A 22 4.69 5.25 -2.23
N TRP A 23 4.79 5.50 -0.93
CA TRP A 23 5.85 4.98 -0.10
C TRP A 23 5.33 3.81 0.74
N PRO A 24 6.04 2.69 0.82
CA PRO A 24 5.66 1.60 1.71
C PRO A 24 5.60 2.10 3.15
N CYS A 25 4.54 1.74 3.88
CA CYS A 25 4.36 2.17 5.26
C CYS A 25 3.74 1.08 6.13
N ALA A 26 3.90 1.22 7.45
CA ALA A 26 3.21 0.43 8.46
C ALA A 26 2.44 1.34 9.41
N ILE A 27 1.21 0.96 9.73
CA ILE A 27 0.39 1.66 10.71
C ILE A 27 0.85 1.25 12.12
N TYR A 28 1.19 2.23 12.94
CA TYR A 28 1.62 2.02 14.33
C TYR A 28 0.47 2.26 15.31
N MET A 29 -0.28 3.35 15.12
CA MET A 29 -1.47 3.67 15.92
C MET A 29 -2.56 4.27 15.02
N LYS A 30 -3.82 4.06 15.39
CA LYS A 30 -4.98 4.61 14.69
C LYS A 30 -5.79 5.47 15.65
N ASP A 31 -6.25 6.61 15.15
CA ASP A 31 -7.27 7.43 15.79
C ASP A 31 -8.53 7.37 14.93
N GLU A 32 -9.49 6.56 15.37
CA GLU A 32 -10.75 6.36 14.65
C GLU A 32 -11.66 7.59 14.69
N ALA A 33 -11.59 8.39 15.76
CA ALA A 33 -12.43 9.58 15.91
C ALA A 33 -12.04 10.65 14.88
N ASN A 34 -10.74 10.84 14.68
CA ASN A 34 -10.21 11.83 13.73
C ASN A 34 -9.91 11.26 12.34
N ARG A 35 -10.09 9.94 12.15
CA ARG A 35 -9.73 9.21 10.91
C ARG A 35 -8.27 9.42 10.49
N THR A 36 -7.38 9.50 11.48
CA THR A 36 -5.93 9.67 11.29
C THR A 36 -5.16 8.47 11.84
N ALA A 37 -3.89 8.36 11.48
CA ALA A 37 -3.01 7.31 11.95
C ALA A 37 -1.59 7.84 12.18
N VAL A 38 -0.86 7.18 13.09
CA VAL A 38 0.59 7.29 13.15
C VAL A 38 1.16 6.19 12.27
N VAL A 39 1.93 6.57 11.26
CA VAL A 39 2.52 5.64 10.28
C VAL A 39 4.04 5.71 10.32
N ARG A 40 4.69 4.57 10.13
CA ARG A 40 6.13 4.48 9.84
C ARG A 40 6.32 4.37 8.34
N ILE A 41 7.16 5.20 7.76
CA ILE A 41 7.51 5.15 6.34
C ILE A 41 8.78 4.30 6.17
N PHE A 42 8.81 3.47 5.13
CA PHE A 42 9.98 2.67 4.75
C PHE A 42 10.59 3.19 3.45
N GLN A 43 11.92 3.06 3.35
CA GLN A 43 12.64 3.39 2.12
C GLN A 43 12.37 2.30 1.08
N THR A 44 12.01 2.70 -0.14
CA THR A 44 11.86 1.77 -1.25
C THR A 44 13.24 1.33 -1.75
N PRO A 45 13.51 0.01 -1.85
CA PRO A 45 14.75 -0.47 -2.44
C PRO A 45 14.87 0.00 -3.90
N GLY A 46 15.95 0.72 -4.23
CA GLY A 46 16.20 1.23 -5.58
C GLY A 46 15.98 2.73 -5.78
N ASN A 47 15.39 3.44 -4.80
CA ASN A 47 15.39 4.91 -4.78
C ASN A 47 16.65 5.44 -4.08
N ASP A 48 17.02 6.69 -4.38
CA ASP A 48 18.09 7.39 -3.69
C ASP A 48 17.88 7.36 -2.17
N GLU A 49 18.97 7.07 -1.45
CA GLU A 49 18.91 6.91 0.00
C GLU A 49 18.62 8.27 0.66
N THR A 50 17.51 8.33 1.39
CA THR A 50 17.11 9.53 2.12
C THR A 50 17.99 9.75 3.35
N ASP A 51 18.12 11.00 3.82
CA ASP A 51 18.95 11.33 4.99
C ASP A 51 18.57 10.51 6.24
N TRP A 52 17.28 10.26 6.44
CA TRP A 52 16.82 9.45 7.57
C TRP A 52 17.15 7.96 7.38
N ALA A 53 17.16 7.44 6.15
CA ALA A 53 17.54 6.07 5.86
C ALA A 53 19.05 5.84 6.06
N SER A 54 19.89 6.75 5.55
CA SER A 54 21.35 6.67 5.66
C SER A 54 21.83 6.75 7.12
N GLN A 55 21.10 7.49 7.96
CA GLN A 55 21.36 7.56 9.40
C GLN A 55 20.78 6.38 10.20
N GLY A 56 20.05 5.46 9.54
CA GLY A 56 19.38 4.33 10.19
C GLY A 56 18.21 4.74 11.09
N ILE A 57 17.62 5.92 10.87
CA ILE A 57 16.60 6.50 11.73
C ILE A 57 15.21 6.24 11.14
N PRO A 58 14.28 5.63 11.90
CA PRO A 58 12.93 5.40 11.40
C PRO A 58 12.16 6.72 11.26
N ARG A 59 11.51 6.91 10.10
CA ARG A 59 10.63 8.05 9.83
C ARG A 59 9.20 7.76 10.27
N PHE A 60 8.66 8.61 11.15
CA PHE A 60 7.28 8.53 11.62
C PHE A 60 6.48 9.76 11.20
N LEU A 61 5.25 9.55 10.73
CA LEU A 61 4.29 10.61 10.47
C LEU A 61 3.11 10.49 11.43
N THR A 62 2.79 11.56 12.15
CA THR A 62 1.59 11.66 13.00
C THR A 62 0.44 12.28 12.24
N ASP A 63 -0.80 12.12 12.70
CA ASP A 63 -1.98 12.73 12.06
C ASP A 63 -2.11 12.40 10.56
N TYR A 64 -1.59 11.24 10.14
CA TYR A 64 -1.60 10.87 8.72
C TYR A 64 -3.02 10.47 8.30
N PRO A 65 -3.63 11.10 7.28
CA PRO A 65 -5.02 10.81 6.91
C PRO A 65 -5.20 9.37 6.43
N MET A 66 -6.16 8.64 7.00
CA MET A 66 -6.40 7.24 6.62
C MET A 66 -6.78 7.09 5.14
N SER A 67 -7.39 8.11 4.53
CA SER A 67 -7.73 8.12 3.10
C SER A 67 -6.50 8.10 2.18
N SER A 68 -5.32 8.49 2.68
CA SER A 68 -4.06 8.46 1.93
C SER A 68 -3.31 7.14 2.07
N ILE A 69 -3.80 6.22 2.91
CA ILE A 69 -3.21 4.88 3.09
C ILE A 69 -3.92 3.90 2.15
N MET A 70 -3.17 3.24 1.27
CA MET A 70 -3.69 2.22 0.36
C MET A 70 -3.14 0.85 0.69
N LEU A 71 -3.99 -0.17 0.59
CA LEU A 71 -3.56 -1.56 0.69
C LEU A 71 -2.90 -1.97 -0.63
N PHE A 72 -1.60 -2.24 -0.58
CA PHE A 72 -0.88 -2.80 -1.71
C PHE A 72 -0.78 -4.32 -1.57
N HIS A 73 -1.46 -5.06 -2.44
CA HIS A 73 -1.23 -6.49 -2.57
C HIS A 73 -0.01 -6.72 -3.44
N GLY A 74 1.07 -7.23 -2.84
CA GLY A 74 2.24 -7.66 -3.62
C GLY A 74 1.86 -8.74 -4.65
N PRO A 75 2.65 -8.88 -5.73
CA PRO A 75 2.44 -9.96 -6.69
C PRO A 75 2.49 -11.31 -5.97
N TYR A 76 1.56 -12.20 -6.32
CA TYR A 76 1.43 -13.53 -5.70
C TYR A 76 1.22 -13.53 -4.17
N LYS A 77 0.73 -12.43 -3.59
CA LYS A 77 0.43 -12.31 -2.14
C LYS A 77 -1.06 -12.27 -1.82
N SER A 78 -1.93 -12.38 -2.83
CA SER A 78 -3.37 -12.52 -2.62
C SER A 78 -3.73 -13.90 -2.08
N ASP A 79 -4.94 -14.05 -1.54
CA ASP A 79 -5.44 -15.33 -1.02
C ASP A 79 -5.41 -16.45 -2.07
N GLN A 80 -5.53 -16.09 -3.34
CA GLN A 80 -5.35 -17.00 -4.48
C GLN A 80 -3.99 -17.72 -4.46
N HIS A 81 -2.98 -17.14 -3.81
CA HIS A 81 -1.60 -17.61 -3.79
C HIS A 81 -1.17 -18.27 -2.47
N LEU A 82 -2.10 -18.48 -1.54
CA LEU A 82 -1.79 -19.11 -0.25
C LEU A 82 -1.15 -20.50 -0.44
N PRO A 83 -0.02 -20.80 0.24
CA PRO A 83 0.57 -22.13 0.22
C PRO A 83 -0.42 -23.11 0.86
N ASN A 84 -0.58 -24.29 0.25
CA ASN A 84 -1.53 -25.33 0.66
C ASN A 84 -3.02 -24.97 0.51
N ALA A 85 -3.37 -23.86 -0.16
CA ALA A 85 -4.74 -23.66 -0.61
C ALA A 85 -5.04 -24.61 -1.78
N PHE A 86 -6.11 -25.39 -1.67
CA PHE A 86 -6.56 -26.25 -2.75
C PHE A 86 -7.07 -25.40 -3.91
N ARG A 87 -6.36 -25.46 -5.04
CA ARG A 87 -6.81 -24.89 -6.31
C ARG A 87 -7.26 -26.05 -7.18
N HIS A 88 -8.57 -26.19 -7.35
CA HIS A 88 -9.09 -27.11 -8.36
C HIS A 88 -9.35 -26.32 -9.63
N HIS A 89 -8.72 -26.72 -10.73
CA HIS A 89 -9.04 -26.16 -12.03
C HIS A 89 -10.46 -26.57 -12.41
N VAL A 90 -11.39 -25.62 -12.37
CA VAL A 90 -12.73 -25.82 -12.91
C VAL A 90 -12.67 -25.49 -14.39
N GLY A 91 -12.54 -26.54 -15.22
CA GLY A 91 -12.67 -26.37 -16.66
C GLY A 91 -14.11 -26.02 -16.99
N LEU A 92 -14.33 -24.86 -17.60
CA LEU A 92 -15.61 -24.54 -18.22
C LEU A 92 -15.63 -25.17 -19.61
N GLN A 93 -16.72 -25.83 -19.98
CA GLN A 93 -16.88 -26.36 -21.33
C GLN A 93 -17.03 -25.21 -22.32
N ASP A 94 -16.36 -25.29 -23.47
CA ASP A 94 -16.44 -24.27 -24.54
C ASP A 94 -17.88 -24.04 -25.04
N ALA A 95 -18.75 -25.03 -24.87
CA ALA A 95 -20.17 -24.94 -25.20
C ALA A 95 -20.97 -23.97 -24.30
N LEU A 96 -20.42 -23.57 -23.14
CA LEU A 96 -21.04 -22.59 -22.24
C LEU A 96 -20.82 -21.15 -22.69
N PHE A 97 -19.81 -20.90 -23.52
CA PHE A 97 -19.50 -19.56 -24.00
C PHE A 97 -20.32 -19.26 -25.27
N PRO A 98 -20.92 -18.05 -25.39
CA PRO A 98 -21.60 -17.64 -26.61
C PRO A 98 -20.65 -17.69 -27.81
N GLU A 99 -21.16 -18.03 -29.00
CA GLU A 99 -20.35 -18.06 -30.23
C GLU A 99 -19.65 -16.73 -30.52
N GLN A 100 -20.23 -15.59 -30.11
CA GLN A 100 -19.58 -14.29 -30.26
C GLN A 100 -18.36 -14.04 -29.36
N TRP A 101 -18.09 -14.93 -28.39
CA TRP A 101 -16.97 -14.83 -27.43
C TRP A 101 -15.90 -15.91 -27.62
N LYS A 102 -16.13 -16.85 -28.55
CA LYS A 102 -15.10 -17.78 -29.02
C LYS A 102 -14.20 -17.06 -30.03
#